data_AF-A0A970KP33-F1
#
_entry.id   AF-A0A970KP33-F1
#
_cell.length_a   1.000
_cell.length_b   1.000
_cell.length_c   1.000
_cell.angle_alpha   90.00
_cell.angle_beta   90.00
_cell.angle_gamma   90.00
#
_symmetry.space_group_name_H-M   'P 1'
#
loop_
_entity.id
_entity.type
_entity.pdbx_description
1 polymer ?
#
loop_
_entity_poly.entity_id
_entity_poly.type
_entity_poly.pdbx_seq_one_letter_code
_entity_poly.pdbx_strand_id
1 'polypeptide(L)'
;DRPPLGNIADSIVPVVASYPSLELDILFANRAAVRRLQLSEIREQLGSIPLNNGEVLNWLGNYLQQCQKEIFGGVLDEIYC
;
A
#
# COMPACT_ATOMS: atom_id res chain seq x y z
N ASP A 1 -18.89 -12.40 -3.41
CA ASP A 1 -17.87 -12.52 -4.46
C ASP A 1 -16.56 -11.96 -3.91
N ARG A 2 -15.48 -12.72 -3.94
CA ARG A 2 -14.22 -12.40 -3.23
C ARG A 2 -13.13 -12.17 -4.28
N PRO A 3 -12.87 -10.93 -4.71
CA PRO A 3 -11.84 -10.69 -5.71
C PRO A 3 -10.48 -11.10 -5.14
N PRO A 4 -9.73 -12.00 -5.81
CA PRO A 4 -8.37 -12.33 -5.42
C PRO A 4 -7.47 -11.14 -5.75
N LEU A 5 -7.42 -10.15 -4.85
CA LEU A 5 -6.56 -8.97 -5.01
C LEU A 5 -5.07 -9.29 -4.91
N GLY A 6 -4.70 -10.50 -4.46
CA GLY A 6 -3.31 -10.86 -4.18
C GLY A 6 -2.71 -9.94 -3.11
N ASN A 7 -1.39 -9.96 -2.97
CA ASN A 7 -0.69 -9.00 -2.11
C ASN A 7 -0.44 -7.69 -2.89
N ILE A 8 -1.18 -6.63 -2.56
CA ILE A 8 -1.03 -5.34 -3.26
C ILE A 8 0.35 -4.74 -3.02
N ALA A 9 0.96 -4.96 -1.84
CA ALA A 9 2.28 -4.45 -1.55
C ALA A 9 3.34 -4.99 -2.52
N ASP A 10 3.25 -6.27 -2.88
CA ASP A 10 4.18 -6.92 -3.83
C ASP A 10 4.05 -6.37 -5.25
N SER A 11 2.92 -5.73 -5.58
CA SER A 11 2.69 -5.09 -6.87
C SER A 11 3.10 -3.62 -6.87
N ILE A 12 2.82 -2.88 -5.79
CA ILE A 12 3.02 -1.43 -5.73
C ILE A 12 4.47 -1.06 -5.38
N VAL A 13 5.10 -1.76 -4.44
CA VAL A 13 6.47 -1.42 -4.00
C VAL A 13 7.48 -1.44 -5.17
N PRO A 14 7.49 -2.44 -6.07
CA PRO A 14 8.39 -2.43 -7.23
C PRO A 14 8.13 -1.26 -8.19
N VAL A 15 6.87 -0.83 -8.34
CA VAL A 15 6.51 0.31 -9.18
C VAL A 15 7.07 1.60 -8.60
N VAL A 16 6.91 1.82 -7.29
CA VAL A 16 7.45 3.01 -6.60
C VAL A 16 8.98 3.00 -6.59
N ALA A 17 9.59 1.84 -6.41
CA ALA A 17 11.05 1.68 -6.49
C ALA A 17 11.59 2.07 -7.87
N SER A 18 10.88 1.69 -8.94
CA SER A 18 11.29 1.92 -10.33
C SER A 18 10.97 3.34 -10.82
N TYR A 19 9.88 3.93 -10.33
CA TYR A 19 9.39 5.24 -10.74
C TYR A 19 9.03 6.11 -9.53
N PRO A 20 10.03 6.61 -8.76
CA PRO A 20 9.78 7.38 -7.53
C PRO A 20 9.10 8.73 -7.73
N SER A 21 9.00 9.22 -8.97
CA SER A 21 8.25 10.43 -9.32
C SER A 21 6.81 10.16 -9.76
N LEU A 22 6.37 8.89 -9.77
CA LEU A 22 5.01 8.53 -10.13
C LEU A 22 4.01 9.17 -9.15
N GLU A 23 2.99 9.82 -9.69
CA GLU A 23 1.83 10.21 -8.92
C GLU A 23 0.90 9.01 -8.79
N LEU A 24 0.68 8.55 -7.57
CA LEU A 24 -0.15 7.39 -7.28
C LEU A 24 -0.95 7.62 -6.01
N ASP A 25 -2.22 7.26 -6.10
CA ASP A 25 -3.24 7.40 -5.08
C ASP A 25 -3.97 6.07 -4.94
N ILE A 26 -3.90 5.48 -3.75
CA ILE A 26 -4.55 4.21 -3.45
C ILE A 26 -5.59 4.44 -2.37
N LEU A 27 -6.83 4.03 -2.65
CA LEU A 27 -7.94 4.04 -1.70
C LEU A 27 -8.30 2.60 -1.31
N PHE A 28 -8.10 2.26 -0.04
CA PHE A 28 -8.67 1.07 0.57
C PHE A 28 -9.96 1.47 1.29
N ALA A 29 -11.09 0.86 0.94
CA ALA A 29 -12.37 1.18 1.55
C ALA A 29 -13.25 -0.06 1.75
N ASN A 30 -13.93 -0.10 2.89
CA ASN A 30 -15.05 -1.00 3.16
C ASN A 30 -16.19 -0.20 3.84
N ARG A 31 -17.24 -0.89 4.31
CA ARG A 31 -18.39 -0.22 4.96
C ARG A 31 -18.04 0.46 6.30
N ALA A 32 -16.97 0.04 6.96
CA ALA A 32 -16.60 0.47 8.31
C ALA A 32 -15.44 1.49 8.32
N ALA A 33 -14.57 1.46 7.31
CA ALA A 33 -13.34 2.24 7.29
C ALA A 33 -12.90 2.59 5.87
N VAL A 34 -12.17 3.71 5.79
CA VAL A 34 -11.47 4.18 4.61
C VAL A 34 -10.03 4.49 4.99
N ARG A 35 -9.10 4.14 4.11
CA ARG A 35 -7.67 4.48 4.18
C ARG A 35 -7.24 4.93 2.80
N ARG A 36 -6.55 6.07 2.74
CA ARG A 36 -6.00 6.61 1.49
C ARG A 36 -4.51 6.78 1.66
N LEU A 37 -3.78 6.46 0.59
CA LEU A 37 -2.35 6.65 0.50
C LEU A 37 -2.05 7.45 -0.76
N GLN A 38 -1.40 8.61 -0.61
CA GLN A 38 -0.99 9.45 -1.72
C GLN A 38 0.53 9.61 -1.71
N LEU A 39 1.21 9.23 -2.79
CA LEU A 39 2.68 9.35 -2.86
C LEU A 39 3.17 10.80 -2.84
N SER A 40 2.32 11.76 -3.21
CA SER A 40 2.60 13.19 -3.06
C SER A 40 2.74 13.58 -1.58
N GLU A 41 1.80 13.15 -0.74
CA GLU A 41 1.82 13.44 0.71
C GLU A 41 3.03 12.81 1.39
N ILE A 42 3.36 11.57 1.02
CA ILE A 42 4.55 10.89 1.55
C ILE A 42 5.83 11.65 1.17
N ARG A 43 5.95 12.11 -0.08
CA ARG A 43 7.09 12.93 -0.52
C ARG A 43 7.21 14.22 0.27
N GLU A 44 6.09 14.91 0.47
CA GLU A 44 6.08 16.15 1.28
C GLU A 44 6.57 15.89 2.70
N GLN A 45 6.16 14.78 3.32
CA GLN A 45 6.60 14.40 4.66
C GLN A 45 8.08 13.97 4.73
N LEU A 46 8.57 13.29 3.69
CA LEU A 46 9.97 12.83 3.61
C LEU A 46 10.97 13.94 3.28
N GLY A 47 10.52 15.04 2.67
CA GLY A 47 11.36 16.15 2.27
C GLY A 47 12.40 15.74 1.24
N SER A 48 13.67 15.64 1.66
CA SER A 48 14.79 15.29 0.78
C SER A 48 15.03 13.79 0.62
N ILE A 49 14.36 12.95 1.42
CA ILE A 49 14.52 11.49 1.36
C ILE A 49 13.71 10.96 0.16
N PRO A 50 14.33 10.26 -0.80
CA PRO A 50 13.62 9.78 -1.98
C PRO A 50 12.71 8.58 -1.64
N LEU A 51 11.59 8.45 -2.35
CA LEU A 51 10.63 7.36 -2.14
C LEU A 51 11.20 5.96 -2.40
N ASN A 52 12.22 5.85 -3.27
CA ASN A 52 12.89 4.59 -3.56
C ASN A 52 14.02 4.25 -2.56
N ASN A 53 14.15 5.00 -1.47
CA ASN A 53 15.00 4.60 -0.35
C ASN A 53 14.51 3.26 0.23
N GLY A 54 15.42 2.33 0.54
CA GLY A 54 15.08 0.99 1.00
C GLY A 54 14.23 0.96 2.28
N GLU A 55 14.47 1.85 3.24
CA GLU A 55 13.67 1.94 4.47
C GLU A 55 12.27 2.46 4.19
N VAL A 56 12.15 3.44 3.29
CA VAL A 56 10.85 3.99 2.84
C VAL A 56 10.04 2.93 2.11
N LEU A 57 10.68 2.16 1.20
CA LEU A 57 10.03 1.07 0.48
C LEU A 57 9.57 -0.05 1.43
N ASN A 58 10.38 -0.40 2.42
CA ASN A 58 10.01 -1.37 3.44
C ASN A 58 8.82 -0.89 4.29
N TRP A 59 8.84 0.38 4.73
CA TRP A 59 7.73 1.00 5.43
C TRP A 59 6.45 1.01 4.59
N LEU A 60 6.56 1.42 3.31
CA LEU A 60 5.44 1.47 2.37
C LEU A 60 4.80 0.09 2.18
N GLY A 61 5.63 -0.94 2.01
CA GLY A 61 5.15 -2.32 1.90
C GLY A 61 4.37 -2.77 3.14
N ASN A 62 4.91 -2.53 4.34
CA ASN A 62 4.24 -2.86 5.59
C ASN A 62 2.94 -2.09 5.78
N TYR A 63 2.92 -0.81 5.44
CA TYR A 63 1.73 0.04 5.52
C TYR A 63 0.62 -0.47 4.60
N LEU A 64 0.94 -0.81 3.34
CA LEU A 64 -0.02 -1.36 2.38
C LEU A 64 -0.60 -2.69 2.85
N GLN A 65 0.24 -3.59 3.39
CA GLN A 65 -0.24 -4.85 3.97
C GLN A 65 -1.16 -4.62 5.16
N GLN A 66 -0.85 -3.65 6.01
CA GLN A 66 -1.70 -3.31 7.15
C GLN A 66 -3.05 -2.74 6.70
N CYS A 67 -3.07 -1.82 5.73
CA CYS A 67 -4.32 -1.32 5.15
C CYS A 67 -5.15 -2.44 4.52
N GLN A 68 -4.50 -3.35 3.78
CA GLN A 68 -5.17 -4.49 3.19
C GLN A 68 -5.79 -5.41 4.26
N LYS A 69 -5.07 -5.69 5.35
CA LYS A 69 -5.59 -6.49 6.49
C LYS A 69 -6.71 -5.76 7.24
N GLU A 70 -6.59 -4.47 7.52
CA GLU A 70 -7.64 -3.72 8.23
C GLU A 70 -8.93 -3.61 7.42
N ILE A 71 -8.81 -3.43 6.11
CA ILE A 71 -9.97 -3.21 5.24
C ILE A 71 -10.58 -4.52 4.73
N PHE A 72 -9.75 -5.55 4.50
CA PHE A 72 -10.19 -6.82 3.91
C PHE A 72 -9.93 -8.06 4.78
N GLY A 73 -9.35 -7.94 5.97
CA GLY A 73 -8.83 -9.04 6.82
C GLY A 73 -9.84 -10.01 7.43
N GLY A 74 -11.09 -10.05 6.97
CA GLY A 74 -11.95 -11.22 7.14
C GLY A 74 -11.95 -12.15 5.91
N VAL A 75 -11.47 -11.68 4.75
CA VAL A 75 -11.59 -12.36 3.46
C VAL A 75 -10.32 -13.13 3.06
N LEU A 76 -9.15 -12.74 3.59
CA LEU A 76 -7.84 -13.32 3.21
C LEU A 76 -7.31 -14.36 4.20
N ASP A 77 -7.73 -14.33 5.47
CA ASP A 77 -7.33 -15.32 6.48
C ASP A 77 -8.02 -16.69 6.28
N GLU A 78 -9.12 -16.76 5.53
CA GLU A 78 -9.88 -17.99 5.28
C GLU A 78 -9.33 -18.85 4.14
N ILE A 79 -8.28 -18.42 3.41
CA ILE A 79 -7.72 -19.17 2.28
C ILE A 79 -6.63 -20.16 2.75
N TYR A 80 -6.21 -20.09 4.01
CA TYR A 80 -5.44 -21.15 4.65
C TYR A 80 -6.39 -22.23 5.20
N CYS A 81 -6.98 -23.01 4.31
CA CYS A 81 -7.68 -24.26 4.62
C CYS A 81 -7.10 -25.37 3.75
#